data_AF-A0AAC8ZLF9-F1
#
_entry.id   AF-A0AAC8ZLF9-F1
#
_cell.length_a   1.000
_cell.length_b   1.000
_cell.length_c   1.000
_cell.angle_alpha   90.00
_cell.angle_beta   90.00
_cell.angle_gamma   90.00
#
_symmetry.space_group_name_H-M   'P 1'
#
loop_
_entity.id
_entity.type
_entity.pdbx_description
1 polymer ?
#
loop_
_entity_poly.entity_id
_entity_poly.type
_entity_poly.pdbx_seq_one_letter_code
_entity_poly.pdbx_strand_id
1 'polypeptide(L)'
;MDQFGQNAFAPGMKSALFVPDQLVAGTLQLVTDTGVITGGAFKRGTVLGLVTASGKYTQCVKTAEDGSQAPVAILADNVDASSSDQNGGLYLMGEFNQHRVIFDNSWTVADLKKSLRPLAIFLKDSGQAPVTTS
;
A
#
# COMPACT_ATOMS: atom_id res chain seq x y z
N MET A 1 -38.40 25.64 40.86
CA MET A 1 -39.24 25.65 39.65
C MET A 1 -38.34 25.21 38.53
N ASP A 2 -38.28 23.90 38.33
CA ASP A 2 -37.41 23.26 37.33
C ASP A 2 -38.14 23.27 35.99
N GLN A 3 -37.71 24.18 35.12
CA GLN A 3 -38.27 24.37 33.79
C GLN A 3 -37.58 23.40 32.82
N PHE A 4 -38.20 22.25 32.58
CA PHE A 4 -37.83 21.35 31.49
C PHE A 4 -38.39 21.91 30.17
N GLY A 5 -37.52 22.21 29.20
CA GLY A 5 -37.89 22.67 27.85
C GLY A 5 -37.23 21.83 26.75
N GLN A 6 -38.03 21.38 25.79
CA GLN A 6 -37.71 20.49 24.67
C GLN A 6 -36.55 20.98 23.76
N ASN A 7 -35.55 20.12 23.59
CA ASN A 7 -34.65 20.03 22.43
C ASN A 7 -33.80 21.28 22.09
N ALA A 8 -32.61 21.38 22.71
CA ALA A 8 -31.54 22.22 22.19
C ALA A 8 -31.04 21.64 20.85
N PHE A 9 -31.66 22.01 19.73
CA PHE A 9 -31.07 21.82 18.41
C PHE A 9 -29.82 22.71 18.32
N ALA A 10 -28.67 22.19 18.75
CA ALA A 10 -27.38 22.78 18.42
C ALA A 10 -27.02 22.33 17.00
N PRO A 11 -26.92 23.23 16.00
CA PRO A 11 -26.43 22.88 14.68
C PRO A 11 -24.97 22.44 14.81
N GLY A 12 -24.73 21.13 14.79
CA GLY A 12 -23.38 20.58 14.76
C GLY A 12 -22.91 20.42 13.31
N MET A 13 -21.95 21.22 12.87
CA MET A 13 -21.26 20.96 11.60
C MET A 13 -20.19 19.88 11.84
N LYS A 14 -20.35 18.71 11.21
CA LYS A 14 -19.27 17.72 11.09
C LYS A 14 -18.58 17.97 9.76
N SER A 15 -17.39 18.56 9.76
CA SER A 15 -16.52 18.54 8.58
C SER A 15 -15.65 17.29 8.62
N ALA A 16 -15.47 16.65 7.48
CA ALA A 16 -14.51 15.58 7.29
C ALA A 16 -13.50 16.05 6.24
N LEU A 17 -12.21 15.85 6.50
CA LEU A 17 -11.16 16.09 5.53
C LEU A 17 -11.05 14.84 4.65
N PHE A 18 -11.27 14.98 3.34
CA PHE A 18 -11.00 13.92 2.39
C PHE A 18 -9.50 13.92 2.07
N VAL A 19 -8.80 12.87 2.52
CA VAL A 19 -7.42 12.61 2.09
C VAL A 19 -7.49 11.57 0.97
N PRO A 20 -7.28 11.96 -0.30
CA PRO A 20 -7.31 11.02 -1.40
C PRO A 20 -6.21 9.98 -1.26
N ASP A 21 -6.38 8.82 -1.88
CA ASP A 21 -5.36 7.78 -1.93
C ASP A 21 -4.05 8.34 -2.50
N GLN A 22 -2.99 8.28 -1.70
CA GLN A 22 -1.68 8.81 -2.02
C GLN A 22 -0.73 7.77 -2.61
N LEU A 23 -1.16 6.50 -2.68
CA LEU A 23 -0.28 5.42 -3.14
C LEU A 23 -0.11 5.41 -4.65
N VAL A 24 -1.19 5.60 -5.41
CA VAL A 24 -1.15 5.66 -6.88
C VAL A 24 -0.76 7.08 -7.30
N ALA A 25 0.32 7.20 -8.07
CA ALA A 25 0.98 8.48 -8.36
C ALA A 25 0.87 8.94 -9.83
N GLY A 26 -0.02 8.35 -10.61
CA GLY A 26 -0.26 8.81 -11.98
C GLY A 26 -1.34 8.03 -12.73
N THR A 27 -1.37 8.23 -14.04
CA THR A 27 -2.50 7.84 -14.92
C THR A 27 -2.24 6.58 -15.74
N LEU A 28 -1.11 5.92 -15.52
CA LEU A 28 -0.82 4.64 -16.15
C LEU A 28 -1.93 3.63 -15.80
N GLN A 29 -2.28 2.74 -16.73
CA GLN A 29 -3.22 1.67 -16.43
C GLN A 29 -2.65 0.77 -15.34
N LEU A 30 -3.42 0.54 -14.28
CA LEU A 30 -3.06 -0.42 -13.24
C LEU A 30 -3.41 -1.83 -13.73
N VAL A 31 -2.45 -2.74 -13.63
CA VAL A 31 -2.72 -4.18 -13.80
C VAL A 31 -2.73 -4.79 -12.41
N THR A 32 -3.86 -5.41 -12.08
CA THR A 32 -4.05 -6.11 -10.82
C THR A 32 -4.27 -7.59 -11.06
N ASP A 33 -3.82 -8.39 -10.12
CA ASP A 33 -4.08 -9.82 -10.04
C ASP A 33 -4.30 -10.22 -8.57
N THR A 34 -4.64 -11.47 -8.32
CA THR A 34 -4.77 -12.03 -6.97
C THR A 34 -3.66 -13.03 -6.69
N GLY A 35 -3.12 -13.01 -5.49
CA GLY A 35 -2.13 -13.97 -5.02
C GLY A 35 -2.37 -14.38 -3.59
N VAL A 36 -1.69 -15.45 -3.17
CA VAL A 36 -1.74 -15.94 -1.79
C VAL A 36 -0.62 -15.29 -1.00
N ILE A 37 -0.97 -14.56 0.05
CA ILE A 37 -0.09 -13.87 0.98
C ILE A 37 0.16 -14.76 2.20
N THR A 38 1.39 -14.78 2.71
CA THR A 38 1.80 -15.58 3.88
C THR A 38 2.80 -14.83 4.76
N GLY A 39 2.90 -15.23 6.04
CA GLY A 39 4.01 -14.84 6.91
C GLY A 39 3.85 -13.53 7.67
N GLY A 40 2.70 -12.85 7.61
CA GLY A 40 2.45 -11.69 8.46
C GLY A 40 1.27 -10.80 8.06
N ALA A 41 1.10 -9.73 8.84
CA ALA A 41 0.14 -8.67 8.59
C ALA A 41 0.76 -7.53 7.77
N PHE A 42 0.36 -7.43 6.51
CA PHE A 42 0.87 -6.45 5.57
C PHE A 42 -0.17 -5.40 5.23
N LYS A 43 0.33 -4.17 5.03
CA LYS A 43 -0.52 -3.04 4.67
C LYS A 43 -0.46 -2.83 3.16
N ARG A 44 -1.51 -2.22 2.63
CA ARG A 44 -1.53 -1.75 1.25
C ARG A 44 -0.29 -0.91 0.95
N GLY A 45 0.34 -1.19 -0.18
CA GLY A 45 1.61 -0.56 -0.57
C GLY A 45 2.87 -1.33 -0.16
N THR A 46 2.75 -2.45 0.57
CA THR A 46 3.90 -3.30 0.87
C THR A 46 4.48 -3.93 -0.40
N VAL A 47 5.79 -3.82 -0.59
CA VAL A 47 6.53 -4.52 -1.66
C VAL A 47 6.65 -5.99 -1.31
N LEU A 48 6.21 -6.85 -2.21
CA LEU A 48 6.16 -8.29 -2.02
C LEU A 48 7.21 -8.99 -2.87
N GLY A 49 7.76 -10.06 -2.29
CA GLY A 49 8.59 -11.07 -2.94
C GLY A 49 7.81 -12.37 -3.10
N LEU A 50 8.23 -13.22 -4.05
CA LEU A 50 7.65 -14.55 -4.24
C LEU A 50 8.54 -15.61 -3.57
N VAL A 51 7.99 -16.39 -2.67
CA VAL A 51 8.69 -17.54 -2.07
C VAL A 51 8.75 -18.66 -3.10
N THR A 52 9.95 -19.02 -3.55
CA THR A 52 10.15 -19.98 -4.65
C THR A 52 9.58 -21.36 -4.34
N ALA A 53 9.69 -21.82 -3.09
CA ALA A 53 9.24 -23.14 -2.69
C ALA A 53 7.71 -23.29 -2.65
N SER A 54 6.98 -22.22 -2.32
CA SER A 54 5.53 -22.28 -2.11
C SER A 54 4.71 -21.55 -3.17
N GLY A 55 5.33 -20.67 -3.96
CA GLY A 55 4.63 -19.78 -4.88
C GLY A 55 3.75 -18.74 -4.19
N LYS A 56 3.95 -18.51 -2.89
CA LYS A 56 3.22 -17.52 -2.09
C LYS A 56 4.00 -16.23 -1.98
N TYR A 57 3.30 -15.14 -1.73
CA TYR A 57 3.86 -13.82 -1.58
C TYR A 57 4.07 -13.48 -0.11
N THR A 58 5.21 -12.86 0.20
CA THR A 58 5.55 -12.33 1.51
C THR A 58 6.25 -10.98 1.35
N GLN A 59 6.51 -10.25 2.44
CA GLN A 59 7.27 -9.01 2.38
C GLN A 59 8.65 -9.25 1.73
N CYS A 60 9.00 -8.42 0.76
CA CYS A 60 10.31 -8.51 0.10
C CYS A 60 11.42 -8.06 1.04
N VAL A 61 12.35 -8.97 1.35
CA VAL A 61 13.51 -8.71 2.20
C VAL A 61 14.77 -9.06 1.40
N LYS A 62 15.65 -8.09 1.14
CA LYS A 62 16.81 -8.26 0.25
C LYS A 62 17.78 -9.36 0.72
N THR A 63 17.78 -9.64 2.02
CA THR A 63 18.62 -10.67 2.67
C THR A 63 17.92 -12.01 2.87
N ALA A 64 16.69 -12.18 2.38
CA ALA A 64 16.02 -13.47 2.41
C ALA A 64 16.73 -14.48 1.47
N GLU A 65 16.56 -15.77 1.77
CA GLU A 65 17.13 -16.88 0.99
C GLU A 65 16.04 -17.82 0.41
N ASP A 66 14.78 -17.48 0.64
CA ASP A 66 13.60 -18.28 0.25
C ASP A 66 13.05 -17.91 -1.14
N GLY A 67 13.70 -16.99 -1.85
CA GLY A 67 13.27 -16.43 -3.13
C GLY A 67 12.54 -15.09 -3.02
N SER A 68 12.06 -14.72 -1.83
CA SER A 68 11.36 -13.44 -1.60
C SER A 68 12.28 -12.22 -1.65
N GLN A 69 13.58 -12.42 -1.88
CA GLN A 69 14.55 -11.34 -2.03
C GLN A 69 14.35 -10.47 -3.28
N ALA A 70 13.59 -10.93 -4.29
CA ALA A 70 13.33 -10.15 -5.49
C ALA A 70 11.93 -9.53 -5.42
N PRO A 71 11.78 -8.20 -5.58
CA PRO A 71 10.47 -7.58 -5.59
C PRO A 71 9.72 -7.98 -6.86
N VAL A 72 8.49 -8.46 -6.70
CA VAL A 72 7.64 -8.96 -7.79
C VAL A 72 6.32 -8.22 -7.94
N ALA A 73 5.77 -7.69 -6.84
CA ALA A 73 4.47 -7.02 -6.83
C ALA A 73 4.35 -6.04 -5.65
N ILE A 74 3.33 -5.19 -5.68
CA ILE A 74 2.95 -4.33 -4.55
C ILE A 74 1.56 -4.75 -4.06
N LEU A 75 1.38 -4.87 -2.75
CA LEU A 75 0.10 -5.28 -2.17
C LEU A 75 -0.98 -4.21 -2.38
N ALA A 76 -2.14 -4.61 -2.90
CA ALA A 76 -3.24 -3.72 -3.25
C ALA A 76 -4.16 -3.38 -2.08
N ASP A 77 -4.23 -4.22 -1.05
CA ASP A 77 -5.13 -4.09 0.09
C ASP A 77 -4.42 -4.50 1.40
N ASN A 78 -4.97 -4.15 2.56
CA ASN A 78 -4.42 -4.66 3.82
C ASN A 78 -4.77 -6.16 3.95
N VAL A 79 -3.79 -7.00 4.23
CA VAL A 79 -3.98 -8.45 4.36
C VAL A 79 -3.24 -8.94 5.59
N ASP A 80 -3.95 -9.66 6.46
CA ASP A 80 -3.36 -10.30 7.65
C ASP A 80 -3.24 -11.81 7.47
N ALA A 81 -2.04 -12.25 7.07
CA ALA A 81 -1.69 -13.65 6.92
C ALA A 81 -0.83 -14.18 8.08
N SER A 82 -0.98 -13.60 9.28
CA SER A 82 -0.18 -13.99 10.46
C SER A 82 -0.58 -15.36 11.03
N SER A 83 -1.85 -15.75 10.90
CA SER A 83 -2.37 -17.03 11.43
C SER A 83 -2.59 -18.09 10.36
N SER A 84 -2.83 -17.69 9.11
CA SER A 84 -3.01 -18.59 7.97
C SER A 84 -2.80 -17.82 6.66
N ASP A 85 -2.52 -18.52 5.57
CA ASP A 85 -2.40 -17.87 4.26
C ASP A 85 -3.72 -17.20 3.86
N GLN A 86 -3.62 -16.03 3.24
CA GLN A 86 -4.78 -15.24 2.82
C GLN A 86 -4.67 -14.82 1.36
N ASN A 87 -5.78 -14.70 0.66
CA ASN A 87 -5.80 -14.11 -0.67
C ASN A 87 -5.68 -12.58 -0.57
N GLY A 88 -4.82 -11.99 -1.40
CA GLY A 88 -4.61 -10.56 -1.48
C GLY A 88 -4.56 -10.07 -2.93
N GLY A 89 -4.99 -8.84 -3.15
CA GLY A 89 -4.79 -8.15 -4.42
C GLY A 89 -3.33 -7.73 -4.60
N LEU A 90 -2.83 -7.84 -5.82
CA LEU A 90 -1.47 -7.52 -6.22
C LEU A 90 -1.49 -6.50 -7.34
N TYR A 91 -0.66 -5.47 -7.24
CA TYR A 91 -0.32 -4.61 -8.36
C TYR A 91 0.89 -5.19 -9.10
N LEU A 92 0.67 -5.57 -10.36
CA LEU A 92 1.71 -6.08 -11.25
C LEU A 92 2.31 -4.98 -12.14
N MET A 93 1.57 -3.88 -12.34
CA MET A 93 2.00 -2.72 -13.14
C MET A 93 1.36 -1.44 -12.62
N GLY A 94 2.09 -0.33 -12.63
CA GLY A 94 1.54 0.96 -12.23
C GLY A 94 2.59 2.02 -11.87
N GLU A 95 2.12 3.23 -11.61
CA GLU A 95 2.91 4.31 -11.03
C GLU A 95 2.54 4.50 -9.55
N PHE A 96 3.52 4.37 -8.66
CA PHE A 96 3.33 4.41 -7.22
C PHE A 96 4.19 5.48 -6.55
N ASN A 97 3.68 6.04 -5.45
CA ASN A 97 4.36 7.06 -4.67
C ASN A 97 5.42 6.42 -3.77
N GLN A 98 6.68 6.78 -3.99
CA GLN A 98 7.81 6.26 -3.22
C GLN A 98 7.71 6.55 -1.71
N HIS A 99 6.95 7.58 -1.30
CA HIS A 99 6.76 7.96 0.10
C HIS A 99 5.63 7.17 0.80
N ARG A 100 4.85 6.41 0.04
CA ARG A 100 3.71 5.62 0.55
C ARG A 100 3.89 4.12 0.38
N VAL A 101 4.82 3.70 -0.48
CA VAL A 101 5.23 2.30 -0.62
C VAL A 101 5.99 1.88 0.65
N ILE A 102 5.67 0.69 1.15
CA ILE A 102 6.25 0.11 2.36
C ILE A 102 7.21 -1.00 1.92
N PHE A 103 8.44 -0.97 2.41
CA PHE A 103 9.46 -1.96 2.08
C PHE A 103 10.36 -2.19 3.27
N ASP A 104 11.05 -3.34 3.28
CA ASP A 104 11.99 -3.67 4.34
C ASP A 104 13.21 -2.73 4.35
N ASN A 105 13.78 -2.48 5.53
CA ASN A 105 14.95 -1.61 5.72
C ASN A 105 16.21 -2.06 4.98
N SER A 106 16.29 -3.32 4.52
CA SER A 106 17.36 -3.81 3.66
C SER A 106 17.36 -3.19 2.26
N TRP A 107 16.27 -2.52 1.86
CA TRP A 107 16.12 -1.86 0.57
C TRP A 107 16.32 -0.36 0.66
N THR A 108 16.86 0.20 -0.42
CA THR A 108 16.81 1.65 -0.69
C THR A 108 15.81 1.93 -1.80
N VAL A 109 15.19 3.11 -1.80
CA VAL A 109 14.28 3.54 -2.88
C VAL A 109 14.96 3.50 -4.24
N ALA A 110 16.25 3.85 -4.31
CA ALA A 110 17.03 3.83 -5.54
C ALA A 110 17.20 2.40 -6.10
N ASP A 111 17.48 1.42 -5.24
CA ASP A 111 17.62 0.02 -5.63
C ASP A 111 16.26 -0.60 -6.01
N LEU A 112 15.20 -0.26 -5.26
CA LEU A 112 13.84 -0.71 -5.58
C LEU A 112 13.39 -0.16 -6.93
N LYS A 113 13.64 1.12 -7.22
CA LYS A 113 13.35 1.72 -8.53
C LYS A 113 13.98 0.94 -9.68
N LYS A 114 15.25 0.52 -9.52
CA LYS A 114 15.95 -0.28 -10.53
C LYS A 114 15.35 -1.67 -10.67
N SER A 115 15.01 -2.31 -9.55
CA SER A 115 14.53 -3.70 -9.52
C SER A 115 13.08 -3.84 -10.01
N LEU A 116 12.24 -2.82 -9.79
CA LEU A 116 10.83 -2.80 -10.19
C LEU A 116 10.61 -2.32 -11.63
N ARG A 117 11.58 -1.61 -12.22
CA ARG A 117 11.51 -1.08 -13.59
C ARG A 117 11.23 -2.16 -14.66
N PRO A 118 11.85 -3.35 -14.63
CA PRO A 118 11.57 -4.42 -15.59
C PRO A 118 10.12 -4.95 -15.50
N LEU A 119 9.48 -4.79 -14.34
CA LEU A 119 8.10 -5.21 -14.08
C LEU A 119 7.07 -4.11 -14.44
N ALA A 120 7.51 -3.02 -15.06
CA ALA A 120 6.67 -1.86 -15.35
C ALA A 120 6.00 -1.25 -14.09
N ILE A 121 6.63 -1.42 -12.93
CA ILE A 121 6.28 -0.76 -11.68
C ILE A 121 7.20 0.44 -11.49
N PHE A 122 6.64 1.64 -11.42
CA PHE A 122 7.38 2.88 -11.39
C PHE A 122 7.18 3.62 -10.08
N LEU A 123 8.26 3.83 -9.32
CA LEU A 123 8.21 4.65 -8.12
C LEU A 123 8.50 6.12 -8.46
N LYS A 124 7.56 7.00 -8.13
CA LYS A 124 7.63 8.45 -8.38
C LYS A 124 7.70 9.21 -7.07
N ASP A 125 8.31 10.38 -7.15
CA ASP A 125 8.18 11.38 -6.10
C ASP A 125 6.74 11.90 -6.09
N SER A 126 6.21 12.19 -4.92
CA SER A 126 4.89 12.81 -4.81
C SER A 126 4.99 14.25 -5.27
N GLY A 127 4.51 14.54 -6.49
CA GLY A 127 4.03 15.87 -6.78
C GLY A 127 2.83 16.11 -5.87
N GLN A 128 3.04 16.71 -4.70
CA GLN A 128 1.93 17.15 -3.87
C GLN A 128 1.04 18.01 -4.75
N ALA A 129 -0.23 17.62 -4.91
CA ALA A 129 -1.22 18.62 -5.27
C ALA A 129 -1.12 19.71 -4.19
N PRO A 130 -0.95 21.00 -4.56
CA PRO A 130 -0.80 22.05 -3.58
C PRO A 130 -2.03 21.97 -2.66
N VAL A 131 -1.79 21.72 -1.38
CA VAL A 131 -2.81 22.00 -0.39
C VAL A 131 -2.92 23.51 -0.35
N THR A 132 -3.86 24.07 -1.11
CA THR A 132 -4.21 25.48 -0.97
C THR A 132 -4.87 25.63 0.39
N THR A 133 -4.06 25.77 1.42
CA THR A 133 -4.49 26.33 2.70
C THR A 133 -4.91 27.77 2.40
N SER A 134 -6.23 28.01 2.41
CA SER A 134 -6.82 29.35 2.40
C SER A 134 -6.61 30.02 3.75
#